data_AF-A0A3D1AU57-F1
#
_entry.id   AF-A0A3D1AU57-F1
#
_cell.length_a   1.000
_cell.length_b   1.000
_cell.length_c   1.000
_cell.angle_alpha   90.00
_cell.angle_beta   90.00
_cell.angle_gamma   90.00
#
_symmetry.space_group_name_H-M   'P 1'
#
loop_
_entity.id
_entity.type
_entity.pdbx_description
1 polymer ?
#
loop_
_entity_poly.entity_id
_entity_poly.type
_entity_poly.pdbx_seq_one_letter_code
_entity_poly.pdbx_strand_id
1 'polypeptide(L)'
;MRRQALWWHSSKKSESNYNHKTMRRSLFVPMPVALLMAGTLLNAAPSPNSDPRMQHAFRKPQQNGWTFVHLEGTPAQIGYQHGVLLAPEIDDGAKVLELEAVHDSKRDWKFFREAAKTVLWPHIEREYREELQGIADGVRARGVKLDVWDIVAINASLEW
;
A
#
# COMPACT_ATOMS: atom_id res chain seq x y z
N MET A 1 -19.90 45.09 25.46
CA MET A 1 -21.31 44.67 25.25
C MET A 1 -21.31 43.53 24.23
N ARG A 2 -21.89 42.35 24.56
CA ARG A 2 -22.10 41.10 23.75
C ARG A 2 -20.81 40.34 23.35
N ARG A 3 -20.38 39.22 24.00
CA ARG A 3 -20.82 37.78 23.95
C ARG A 3 -21.15 37.33 22.51
N GLN A 4 -20.59 36.25 21.92
CA GLN A 4 -20.40 34.88 22.42
C GLN A 4 -19.27 34.14 21.66
N ALA A 5 -18.54 33.24 22.34
CA ALA A 5 -17.74 32.16 21.74
C ALA A 5 -18.26 30.83 22.31
N LEU A 6 -18.68 29.93 21.42
CA LEU A 6 -19.25 28.62 21.73
C LEU A 6 -18.14 27.58 21.87
N TRP A 7 -18.27 26.81 22.94
CA TRP A 7 -17.44 25.70 23.36
C TRP A 7 -17.83 24.40 22.65
N TRP A 8 -16.87 23.51 22.40
CA TRP A 8 -17.11 22.07 22.34
C TRP A 8 -16.17 21.35 23.31
N HIS A 9 -16.76 20.56 24.22
CA HIS A 9 -16.09 19.78 25.27
C HIS A 9 -15.84 18.35 24.77
N SER A 10 -14.63 17.83 24.99
CA SER A 10 -14.27 16.42 24.83
C SER A 10 -14.62 15.64 26.11
N SER A 11 -15.45 14.59 26.02
CA SER A 11 -15.76 13.72 27.17
C SER A 11 -14.75 12.56 27.26
N LYS A 12 -13.94 12.55 28.33
CA LYS A 12 -13.14 11.38 28.73
C LYS A 12 -14.06 10.26 29.23
N LYS A 13 -13.87 9.04 28.72
CA LYS A 13 -14.52 7.83 29.24
C LYS A 13 -13.67 7.28 30.40
N SER A 14 -14.29 7.10 31.56
CA SER A 14 -13.68 6.70 32.82
C SER A 14 -13.36 5.20 32.90
N GLU A 15 -12.21 4.87 33.46
CA GLU A 15 -11.76 3.52 33.84
C GLU A 15 -12.57 2.98 35.03
N SER A 16 -12.85 1.67 35.02
CA SER A 16 -13.44 0.93 36.14
C SER A 16 -12.60 -0.31 36.43
N ASN A 17 -11.84 -0.26 37.52
CA ASN A 17 -11.11 -1.38 38.10
C ASN A 17 -12.08 -2.34 38.80
N TYR A 18 -12.06 -3.62 38.46
CA TYR A 18 -12.68 -4.68 39.27
C TYR A 18 -11.66 -5.79 39.52
N ASN A 19 -11.31 -5.98 40.80
CA ASN A 19 -10.39 -6.97 41.32
C ASN A 19 -11.21 -8.12 41.90
N HIS A 20 -11.00 -9.36 41.45
CA HIS A 20 -11.45 -10.54 42.19
C HIS A 20 -10.28 -11.50 42.37
N LYS A 21 -9.74 -11.52 43.59
CA LYS A 21 -8.90 -12.61 44.07
C LYS A 21 -9.79 -13.80 44.40
N THR A 22 -9.54 -14.92 43.74
CA THR A 22 -10.00 -16.24 44.20
C THR A 22 -8.92 -17.27 43.88
N MET A 23 -8.25 -17.76 44.93
CA MET A 23 -7.42 -18.97 44.89
C MET A 23 -8.32 -20.19 44.71
N ARG A 24 -7.90 -21.17 43.90
CA ARG A 24 -7.65 -22.56 44.36
C ARG A 24 -7.16 -23.51 43.25
N ARG A 25 -6.06 -24.18 43.61
CA ARG A 25 -5.71 -25.59 43.38
C ARG A 25 -5.13 -25.99 42.01
N SER A 26 -3.81 -26.01 42.01
CA SER A 26 -2.92 -26.75 41.10
C SER A 26 -3.23 -28.24 41.04
N LEU A 27 -3.30 -28.77 39.82
CA LEU A 27 -2.90 -30.13 39.47
C LEU A 27 -2.08 -30.03 38.18
N PHE A 28 -0.75 -30.09 38.32
CA PHE A 28 0.19 -30.18 37.20
C PHE A 28 0.34 -31.66 36.83
N VAL A 29 -0.02 -32.03 35.60
CA VAL A 29 0.31 -33.32 34.99
C VAL A 29 1.41 -33.05 33.97
N PRO A 30 2.63 -33.60 34.10
CA PRO A 30 3.66 -33.42 33.09
C PRO A 30 3.41 -34.42 31.95
N MET A 31 2.92 -33.92 30.82
CA MET A 31 2.91 -34.66 29.56
C MET A 31 4.25 -34.41 28.86
N PRO A 32 5.07 -35.42 28.52
CA PRO A 32 6.31 -35.20 27.80
C PRO A 32 5.96 -34.91 26.34
N VAL A 33 5.89 -33.63 25.99
CA VAL A 33 5.84 -33.20 24.58
C VAL A 33 7.25 -33.36 24.03
N ALA A 34 7.48 -34.45 23.30
CA ALA A 34 8.69 -34.64 22.52
C ALA A 34 8.76 -33.54 21.44
N LEU A 35 9.66 -32.56 21.62
CA LEU A 35 10.01 -31.59 20.58
C LEU A 35 10.84 -32.29 19.50
N LEU A 36 10.16 -32.82 18.49
CA LEU A 36 10.76 -33.05 17.18
C LEU A 36 10.91 -31.69 16.49
N MET A 37 12.07 -31.05 16.65
CA MET A 37 12.47 -29.89 15.84
C MET A 37 12.79 -30.39 14.43
N ALA A 38 11.76 -30.64 13.63
CA ALA A 38 11.89 -30.73 12.19
C ALA A 38 12.18 -29.31 11.67
N GLY A 39 13.44 -29.01 11.39
CA GLY A 39 13.86 -27.76 10.77
C GLY A 39 13.27 -27.66 9.37
N THR A 40 12.08 -27.06 9.25
CA THR A 40 11.56 -26.60 7.96
C THR A 40 12.39 -25.41 7.52
N LEU A 41 13.25 -25.61 6.52
CA LEU A 41 13.81 -24.50 5.75
C LEU A 41 12.66 -23.83 5.00
N LEU A 42 12.04 -22.83 5.64
CA LEU A 42 11.14 -21.92 4.95
C LEU A 42 12.00 -21.11 3.99
N ASN A 43 11.90 -21.44 2.70
CA ASN A 43 12.48 -20.65 1.63
C ASN A 43 11.69 -19.34 1.56
N ALA A 44 12.04 -18.39 2.43
CA ALA A 44 11.42 -17.07 2.46
C ALA A 44 11.72 -16.40 1.12
N ALA A 45 10.69 -16.07 0.35
CA ALA A 45 10.85 -15.25 -0.84
C ALA A 45 11.61 -13.97 -0.45
N PRO A 46 12.55 -13.49 -1.28
CA PRO A 46 13.26 -12.24 -1.00
C PRO A 46 12.24 -11.15 -0.68
N SER A 47 12.45 -10.44 0.43
CA SER A 47 11.63 -9.27 0.73
C SER A 47 11.84 -8.25 -0.38
N PRO A 48 10.79 -7.56 -0.87
CA PRO A 48 10.94 -6.57 -1.95
C PRO A 48 12.01 -5.51 -1.65
N ASN A 49 12.23 -5.19 -0.36
CA ASN A 49 13.27 -4.28 0.10
C ASN A 49 14.71 -4.78 -0.11
N SER A 50 14.91 -6.06 -0.44
CA SER A 50 16.21 -6.66 -0.76
C SER A 50 16.51 -6.66 -2.26
N ASP A 51 15.56 -6.24 -3.11
CA ASP A 51 15.78 -6.11 -4.56
C ASP A 51 16.86 -5.03 -4.81
N PRO A 52 17.87 -5.27 -5.69
CA PRO A 52 18.89 -4.28 -6.00
C PRO A 52 18.36 -2.92 -6.48
N ARG A 53 17.16 -2.88 -7.05
CA ARG A 53 16.49 -1.64 -7.45
C ARG A 53 16.03 -0.79 -6.27
N MET A 54 16.00 -1.33 -5.04
CA MET A 54 15.64 -0.60 -3.81
C MET A 54 16.82 0.13 -3.15
N GLN A 55 18.01 0.10 -3.75
CA GLN A 55 19.16 0.83 -3.23
C GLN A 55 18.83 2.32 -3.05
N HIS A 56 19.21 2.88 -1.90
CA HIS A 56 18.99 4.27 -1.49
C HIS A 56 17.52 4.71 -1.28
N ALA A 57 16.55 3.94 -1.72
CA ALA A 57 15.13 4.25 -1.54
C ALA A 57 14.67 4.05 -0.09
N PHE A 58 13.84 4.96 0.41
CA PHE A 58 13.23 4.79 1.74
C PHE A 58 11.90 5.52 1.88
N ARG A 59 11.08 5.04 2.81
CA ARG A 59 9.85 5.69 3.26
C ARG A 59 10.00 6.08 4.73
N LYS A 60 9.62 7.31 5.08
CA LYS A 60 9.53 7.73 6.49
C LYS A 60 8.14 7.42 7.05
N PRO A 61 8.00 7.28 8.39
CA PRO A 61 6.69 7.26 9.04
C PRO A 61 5.86 8.48 8.63
N GLN A 62 4.55 8.30 8.51
CA GLN A 62 3.63 9.38 8.16
C GLN A 62 3.69 10.49 9.20
N GLN A 63 3.70 11.75 8.75
CA GLN A 63 3.70 12.92 9.62
C GLN A 63 2.60 13.87 9.19
N ASN A 64 1.61 14.11 10.07
CA ASN A 64 0.48 15.00 9.81
C ASN A 64 -0.26 14.70 8.49
N GLY A 65 -0.44 13.43 8.17
CA GLY A 65 -1.07 12.99 6.91
C GLY A 65 -0.13 12.86 5.72
N TRP A 66 1.09 13.39 5.78
CA TRP A 66 2.06 13.31 4.69
C TRP A 66 2.89 12.03 4.74
N THR A 67 2.94 11.32 3.61
CA THR A 67 3.86 10.20 3.40
C THR A 67 5.09 10.69 2.64
N PHE A 68 6.27 10.57 3.26
CA PHE A 68 7.54 10.94 2.61
C PHE A 68 8.23 9.68 2.07
N VAL A 69 8.62 9.74 0.79
CA VAL A 69 9.48 8.75 0.13
C VAL A 69 10.67 9.43 -0.52
N HIS A 70 11.82 8.77 -0.51
CA HIS A 70 12.99 9.11 -1.32
C HIS A 70 13.13 8.04 -2.39
N LEU A 71 13.25 8.49 -3.64
CA LEU A 71 13.39 7.65 -4.83
C LEU A 71 14.64 8.11 -5.59
N GLU A 72 15.41 7.18 -6.14
CA GLU A 72 16.68 7.49 -6.80
C GLU A 72 17.10 6.40 -7.80
N GLY A 73 17.69 6.81 -8.91
CA GLY A 73 18.29 5.91 -9.91
C GLY A 73 17.81 6.21 -11.33
N THR A 74 17.81 5.18 -12.17
CA THR A 74 17.21 5.23 -13.50
C THR A 74 15.68 5.34 -13.42
N PRO A 75 14.98 5.73 -14.50
CA PRO A 75 13.52 5.83 -14.50
C PRO A 75 12.82 4.54 -14.04
N ALA A 76 13.30 3.38 -14.52
CA ALA A 76 12.79 2.08 -14.10
C ALA A 76 13.04 1.79 -12.61
N GLN A 77 14.17 2.23 -12.04
CA GLN A 77 14.45 2.09 -10.61
C GLN A 77 13.54 3.00 -9.77
N ILE A 78 13.40 4.27 -10.16
CA ILE A 78 12.51 5.24 -9.51
C ILE A 78 11.08 4.69 -9.50
N GLY A 79 10.59 4.23 -10.65
CA GLY A 79 9.27 3.63 -10.76
C GLY A 79 9.10 2.40 -9.87
N TYR A 80 10.07 1.47 -9.88
CA TYR A 80 10.03 0.29 -9.01
C TYR A 80 9.97 0.64 -7.53
N GLN A 81 10.81 1.57 -7.09
CA GLN A 81 10.84 2.04 -5.71
C GLN A 81 9.53 2.71 -5.31
N HIS A 82 8.95 3.53 -6.20
CA HIS A 82 7.66 4.17 -6.00
C HIS A 82 6.58 3.11 -5.79
N GLY A 83 6.48 2.15 -6.71
CA GLY A 83 5.53 1.05 -6.64
C GLY A 83 5.69 0.20 -5.36
N VAL A 84 6.92 -0.07 -4.93
CA VAL A 84 7.18 -0.85 -3.70
C VAL A 84 6.80 -0.07 -2.43
N LEU A 85 7.23 1.19 -2.32
CA LEU A 85 7.09 1.99 -1.09
C LEU A 85 5.66 2.50 -0.86
N LEU A 86 4.91 2.71 -1.93
CA LEU A 86 3.53 3.22 -1.91
C LEU A 86 2.48 2.20 -2.38
N ALA A 87 2.82 0.90 -2.41
CA ALA A 87 1.89 -0.13 -2.89
C ALA A 87 0.48 -0.08 -2.24
N PRO A 88 0.35 0.09 -0.90
CA PRO A 88 -0.98 0.20 -0.28
C PRO A 88 -1.77 1.42 -0.77
N GLU A 89 -1.11 2.56 -0.90
CA GLU A 89 -1.73 3.81 -1.36
C GLU A 89 -2.13 3.74 -2.83
N ILE A 90 -1.30 3.14 -3.68
CA ILE A 90 -1.59 2.95 -5.11
C ILE A 90 -2.75 1.97 -5.29
N ASP A 91 -2.79 0.86 -4.53
CA ASP A 91 -3.89 -0.12 -4.59
C ASP A 91 -5.24 0.47 -4.14
N ASP A 92 -5.23 1.30 -3.10
CA ASP A 92 -6.44 1.98 -2.64
C ASP A 92 -6.91 3.06 -3.63
N GLY A 93 -5.99 3.92 -4.08
CA GLY A 93 -6.28 4.95 -5.07
C GLY A 93 -6.76 4.39 -6.40
N ALA A 94 -6.19 3.27 -6.86
CA ALA A 94 -6.62 2.58 -8.08
C ALA A 94 -8.11 2.19 -8.03
N LYS A 95 -8.58 1.66 -6.90
CA LYS A 95 -9.99 1.25 -6.73
C LYS A 95 -10.94 2.44 -6.77
N VAL A 96 -10.55 3.56 -6.17
CA VAL A 96 -11.34 4.79 -6.18
C VAL A 96 -11.43 5.33 -7.60
N LEU A 97 -10.28 5.45 -8.28
CA LEU A 97 -10.22 5.98 -9.65
C LEU A 97 -10.95 5.09 -10.65
N GLU A 98 -10.85 3.76 -10.53
CA GLU A 98 -11.63 2.83 -11.36
C GLU A 98 -13.14 3.04 -11.13
N LEU A 99 -13.57 3.15 -9.86
CA LEU A 99 -14.97 3.36 -9.53
C LEU A 99 -15.50 4.69 -10.10
N GLU A 100 -14.76 5.78 -9.92
CA GLU A 100 -15.11 7.11 -10.41
C GLU A 100 -15.16 7.13 -11.95
N ALA A 101 -14.11 6.63 -12.62
CA ALA A 101 -14.04 6.62 -14.08
C ALA A 101 -15.19 5.81 -14.71
N VAL A 102 -15.52 4.64 -14.14
CA VAL A 102 -16.64 3.82 -14.59
C VAL A 102 -17.99 4.51 -14.31
N HIS A 103 -18.12 5.16 -13.14
CA HIS A 103 -19.33 5.87 -12.79
C HIS A 103 -19.61 7.05 -13.72
N ASP A 104 -18.61 7.90 -13.99
CA ASP A 104 -18.81 9.16 -14.70
C ASP A 104 -18.94 8.97 -16.21
N SER A 105 -18.08 8.12 -16.79
CA SER A 105 -18.05 7.89 -18.24
C SER A 105 -19.08 6.87 -18.75
N LYS A 106 -19.60 6.01 -17.86
CA LYS A 106 -20.37 4.80 -18.20
C LYS A 106 -19.62 3.81 -19.11
N ARG A 107 -18.28 3.86 -19.14
CA ARG A 107 -17.40 2.89 -19.79
C ARG A 107 -16.88 1.88 -18.76
N ASP A 108 -16.61 0.66 -19.18
CA ASP A 108 -15.99 -0.33 -18.31
C ASP A 108 -14.48 -0.07 -18.15
N TRP A 109 -13.84 -0.66 -17.14
CA TRP A 109 -12.40 -0.47 -16.92
C TRP A 109 -11.55 -0.94 -18.11
N LYS A 110 -12.04 -1.94 -18.86
CA LYS A 110 -11.38 -2.44 -20.06
C LYS A 110 -11.22 -1.34 -21.12
N PHE A 111 -12.22 -0.49 -21.31
CA PHE A 111 -12.12 0.66 -22.22
C PHE A 111 -10.92 1.55 -21.89
N PHE A 112 -10.73 1.91 -20.62
CA PHE A 112 -9.63 2.76 -20.17
C PHE A 112 -8.27 2.09 -20.34
N ARG A 113 -8.18 0.79 -20.04
CA ARG A 113 -6.96 0.01 -20.28
C ARG A 113 -6.60 -0.07 -21.77
N GLU A 114 -7.58 -0.22 -22.65
CA GLU A 114 -7.34 -0.20 -24.09
C GLU A 114 -6.93 1.19 -24.58
N ALA A 115 -7.55 2.26 -24.07
CA ALA A 115 -7.14 3.63 -24.37
C ALA A 115 -5.70 3.91 -23.89
N ALA A 116 -5.36 3.51 -22.67
CA ALA A 116 -4.00 3.58 -22.14
C ALA A 116 -2.98 2.91 -23.06
N LYS A 117 -3.30 1.71 -23.57
CA LYS A 117 -2.42 0.93 -24.43
C LYS A 117 -2.32 1.45 -25.88
N THR A 118 -3.44 1.87 -26.46
CA THR A 118 -3.53 2.14 -27.91
C THR A 118 -3.49 3.61 -28.26
N VAL A 119 -3.92 4.48 -27.34
CA VAL A 119 -3.93 5.94 -27.51
C VAL A 119 -2.74 6.57 -26.80
N LEU A 120 -2.57 6.30 -25.50
CA LEU A 120 -1.53 7.01 -24.71
C LEU A 120 -0.13 6.43 -24.93
N TRP A 121 0.04 5.12 -24.74
CA TRP A 121 1.36 4.46 -24.75
C TRP A 121 2.26 4.74 -25.98
N PRO A 122 1.74 4.86 -27.21
CA PRO A 122 2.56 5.22 -28.37
C PRO A 122 3.19 6.61 -28.28
N HIS A 123 2.58 7.53 -27.53
CA HIS A 123 2.98 8.93 -27.39
C HIS A 123 3.71 9.24 -26.09
N ILE A 124 3.72 8.31 -25.12
CA ILE A 124 4.49 8.44 -23.90
C ILE A 124 5.99 8.22 -24.22
N GLU A 125 6.83 9.16 -23.83
CA GLU A 125 8.28 9.10 -24.03
C GLU A 125 8.89 7.90 -23.29
N ARG A 126 10.05 7.44 -23.78
CA ARG A 126 10.70 6.22 -23.25
C ARG A 126 10.95 6.29 -21.75
N GLU A 127 11.42 7.43 -21.24
CA GLU A 127 11.69 7.63 -19.82
C GLU A 127 10.46 7.37 -18.94
N TYR A 128 9.32 7.97 -19.28
CA TYR A 128 8.07 7.75 -18.54
C TYR A 128 7.52 6.33 -18.71
N ARG A 129 7.70 5.69 -19.88
CA ARG A 129 7.32 4.27 -20.05
C ARG A 129 8.12 3.35 -19.13
N GLU A 130 9.42 3.62 -18.99
CA GLU A 130 10.30 2.89 -18.07
C GLU A 130 9.86 3.10 -16.61
N GLU A 131 9.52 4.33 -16.21
CA GLU A 131 9.01 4.61 -14.87
C GLU A 131 7.66 3.95 -14.59
N LEU A 132 6.68 4.07 -15.49
CA LEU A 132 5.35 3.47 -15.36
C LEU A 132 5.41 1.94 -15.30
N GLN A 133 6.28 1.32 -16.10
CA GLN A 133 6.56 -0.11 -16.00
C GLN A 133 7.21 -0.46 -14.66
N GLY A 134 8.15 0.35 -14.20
CA GLY A 134 8.75 0.21 -12.87
C GLY A 134 7.69 0.20 -11.76
N ILE A 135 6.75 1.15 -11.78
CA ILE A 135 5.65 1.22 -10.79
C ILE A 135 4.85 -0.07 -10.81
N ALA A 136 4.45 -0.54 -12.00
CA ALA A 136 3.70 -1.79 -12.15
C ALA A 136 4.45 -3.02 -11.59
N ASP A 137 5.76 -3.09 -11.82
CA ASP A 137 6.60 -4.16 -11.27
C ASP A 137 6.72 -4.05 -9.73
N GLY A 138 6.84 -2.83 -9.22
CA GLY A 138 7.00 -2.54 -7.80
C GLY A 138 5.76 -2.86 -6.97
N VAL A 139 4.57 -2.44 -7.42
CA VAL A 139 3.31 -2.78 -6.74
C VAL A 139 3.07 -4.29 -6.76
N ARG A 140 3.42 -4.97 -7.87
CA ARG A 140 3.32 -6.42 -7.99
C ARG A 140 4.26 -7.18 -7.06
N ALA A 141 5.47 -6.66 -6.84
CA ALA A 141 6.39 -7.21 -5.85
C ALA A 141 5.80 -7.15 -4.42
N ARG A 142 4.84 -6.26 -4.17
CA ARG A 142 4.07 -6.17 -2.92
C ARG A 142 2.74 -6.92 -2.93
N GLY A 143 2.47 -7.69 -3.99
CA GLY A 143 1.26 -8.53 -4.12
C GLY A 143 0.03 -7.79 -4.66
N VAL A 144 0.16 -6.53 -5.06
CA VAL A 144 -0.91 -5.76 -5.70
C VAL A 144 -1.08 -6.25 -7.15
N LYS A 145 -2.34 -6.41 -7.58
CA LYS A 145 -2.68 -6.99 -8.88
C LYS A 145 -2.94 -5.93 -9.95
N LEU A 146 -2.02 -4.99 -10.08
CA LEU A 146 -2.03 -3.97 -11.13
C LEU A 146 -0.89 -4.26 -12.12
N ASP A 147 -1.17 -4.02 -13.40
CA ASP A 147 -0.14 -4.01 -14.45
C ASP A 147 0.04 -2.64 -15.07
N VAL A 148 0.96 -2.54 -16.03
CA VAL A 148 1.33 -1.25 -16.64
C VAL A 148 0.14 -0.56 -17.29
N TRP A 149 -0.86 -1.29 -17.79
CA TRP A 149 -2.05 -0.67 -18.39
C TRP A 149 -2.97 -0.08 -17.34
N ASP A 150 -3.05 -0.68 -16.15
CA ASP A 150 -3.75 -0.06 -15.01
C ASP A 150 -3.02 1.22 -14.58
N ILE A 151 -1.69 1.15 -14.42
CA ILE A 151 -0.89 2.29 -13.99
C ILE A 151 -0.96 3.45 -14.99
N VAL A 152 -0.89 3.19 -16.29
CA VAL A 152 -1.06 4.22 -17.33
C VAL A 152 -2.48 4.79 -17.28
N ALA A 153 -3.51 3.95 -17.15
CA ALA A 153 -4.90 4.41 -17.11
C ALA A 153 -5.18 5.31 -15.88
N ILE A 154 -4.62 4.95 -14.73
CA ILE A 154 -4.73 5.72 -13.48
C ILE A 154 -3.98 7.06 -13.56
N ASN A 155 -2.79 7.08 -14.17
CA ASN A 155 -2.05 8.32 -14.40
C ASN A 155 -2.78 9.29 -15.34
N ALA A 156 -3.65 8.77 -16.21
CA ALA A 156 -4.50 9.56 -17.10
C ALA A 156 -5.87 9.91 -16.51
N SER A 157 -6.08 9.74 -15.20
CA SER A 157 -7.38 9.97 -14.53
C SER A 157 -8.01 11.34 -14.80
N LEU A 158 -7.20 12.37 -15.06
CA LEU A 158 -7.67 13.73 -15.37
C LEU A 158 -7.99 13.97 -16.85
N GLU A 159 -7.73 12.98 -17.72
CA GLU A 159 -7.90 13.08 -19.18
C GLU A 159 -9.16 12.36 -19.68
N TRP A 160 -9.89 11.68 -18.80
CA TRP A 160 -11.05 10.86 -19.11
C TRP A 160 -12.38 11.62 -19.12
#